data_AF-A0A7Y3K7Z4-F1
#
_entry.id   AF-A0A7Y3K7Z4-F1
#
_cell.length_a   1.000
_cell.length_b   1.000
_cell.length_c   1.000
_cell.angle_alpha   90.00
_cell.angle_beta   90.00
_cell.angle_gamma   90.00
#
_symmetry.space_group_name_H-M   'P 1'
#
loop_
_entity.id
_entity.type
_entity.pdbx_description
1 polymer ?
#
loop_
_entity_poly.entity_id
_entity_poly.type
_entity_poly.pdbx_seq_one_letter_code
_entity_poly.pdbx_strand_id
1 'polypeptide(L)'
;MTLRSQIDFADIVLSRNLQKYLVIEVKKPGTLRLGRRSLAAALEQALRYANVQHIGQMAVSDGCTFYAADVVPGGLRHRGAVNLADPQPPAALWCVSVHGVYRPVEEPRPAEALFADEPYSAAVQNQIVGESCVLLN
;
A
#
# COMPACT_ATOMS: atom_id res chain seq x y z
N MET A 1 -11.29 4.33 18.45
CA MET A 1 -10.62 3.69 17.29
C MET A 1 -10.52 2.22 17.61
N THR A 2 -10.89 1.34 16.68
CA THR A 2 -10.91 -0.10 16.94
C THR A 2 -10.03 -0.80 15.90
N LEU A 3 -9.11 -1.63 16.37
CA LEU A 3 -8.27 -2.50 15.55
C LEU A 3 -8.93 -3.88 15.50
N ARG A 4 -9.18 -4.43 14.31
CA ARG A 4 -9.61 -5.82 14.15
C ARG A 4 -8.55 -6.58 13.35
N SER A 5 -8.06 -7.68 13.90
CA SER A 5 -6.95 -8.48 13.35
C SER A 5 -7.39 -9.60 12.39
N GLN A 6 -8.65 -9.59 11.94
CA GLN A 6 -9.16 -10.34 10.79
C GLN A 6 -10.65 -10.00 10.63
N ILE A 7 -11.01 -9.37 9.50
CA ILE A 7 -12.39 -9.29 9.01
C ILE A 7 -12.35 -9.68 7.54
N ASP A 8 -12.74 -10.93 7.26
CA ASP A 8 -12.52 -11.59 5.96
C ASP A 8 -11.05 -11.49 5.52
N PHE A 9 -10.74 -11.36 4.22
CA PHE A 9 -9.39 -11.51 3.66
C PHE A 9 -8.34 -10.44 4.02
N ALA A 10 -8.64 -9.49 4.91
CA ALA A 10 -7.72 -8.43 5.30
C ALA A 10 -7.17 -8.64 6.70
N ASP A 11 -5.85 -8.49 6.83
CA ASP A 11 -5.15 -8.67 8.11
C ASP A 11 -5.52 -7.58 9.12
N ILE A 12 -5.57 -6.32 8.69
CA ILE A 12 -5.90 -5.19 9.56
C ILE A 12 -6.85 -4.22 8.86
N VAL A 13 -7.90 -3.80 9.57
CA VAL A 13 -8.79 -2.72 9.13
C VAL A 13 -8.87 -1.65 10.21
N LEU A 14 -8.58 -0.40 9.85
CA LEU A 14 -8.78 0.75 10.72
C LEU A 14 -10.16 1.35 10.51
N SER A 15 -10.90 1.46 11.61
CA SER A 15 -12.25 2.01 11.61
C SER A 15 -12.45 3.05 12.72
N ARG A 16 -13.28 4.06 12.43
CA ARG A 16 -13.77 5.06 13.39
C ARG A 16 -15.27 5.23 13.21
N ASN A 17 -16.03 5.13 14.30
CA ASN A 17 -17.50 5.24 14.29
C ASN A 17 -18.16 4.32 13.24
N LEU A 18 -17.70 3.06 13.17
CA LEU A 18 -18.14 2.04 12.19
C LEU A 18 -17.79 2.32 10.73
N GLN A 19 -17.25 3.50 10.40
CA GLN A 19 -16.71 3.80 9.08
C GLN A 19 -15.29 3.23 8.95
N LYS A 20 -15.02 2.53 7.84
CA LYS A 20 -13.72 1.95 7.51
C LYS A 20 -12.90 2.97 6.72
N TYR A 21 -11.65 3.19 7.09
CA TYR A 21 -10.80 4.24 6.51
C TYR A 21 -9.57 3.69 5.80
N LEU A 22 -8.99 2.61 6.34
CA LEU A 22 -7.75 2.03 5.83
C LEU A 22 -7.81 0.51 5.99
N VAL A 23 -7.46 -0.20 4.92
CA VAL A 23 -7.08 -1.61 4.99
C VAL A 23 -5.55 -1.73 4.97
N ILE A 24 -4.99 -2.64 5.76
CA ILE A 24 -3.57 -2.97 5.74
C ILE A 24 -3.44 -4.48 5.54
N GLU A 25 -2.79 -4.88 4.45
CA GLU A 25 -2.36 -6.26 4.23
C GLU A 25 -0.97 -6.46 4.85
N VAL A 26 -0.81 -7.53 5.61
CA VAL A 26 0.42 -7.85 6.35
C VAL A 26 1.03 -9.13 5.78
N LYS A 27 2.29 -9.05 5.35
CA LYS A 27 3.07 -10.20 4.90
C LYS A 27 4.12 -10.61 5.92
N LYS A 28 4.73 -11.78 5.71
CA LYS A 28 5.81 -12.27 6.56
C LYS A 28 7.01 -11.30 6.50
N PRO A 29 7.71 -11.05 7.62
CA PRO A 29 8.85 -10.13 7.64
C PRO A 29 9.89 -10.35 6.53
N GLY A 30 10.28 -9.26 5.88
CA GLY A 30 11.26 -9.23 4.79
C GLY A 30 10.75 -9.73 3.44
N THR A 31 9.51 -10.22 3.32
CA THR A 31 9.01 -10.79 2.06
C THR A 31 8.67 -9.75 0.99
N LEU A 32 8.36 -8.51 1.38
CA LEU A 32 8.16 -7.43 0.41
C LEU A 32 9.48 -6.98 -0.20
N ARG A 33 10.63 -7.26 0.44
CA ARG A 33 11.97 -7.04 -0.12
C ARG A 33 12.38 -8.10 -1.15
N LEU A 34 11.68 -9.24 -1.21
CA LEU A 34 11.95 -10.33 -2.18
C LEU A 34 11.60 -9.96 -3.63
N GLY A 35 11.14 -8.74 -3.89
CA GLY A 35 11.06 -8.14 -5.22
C GLY A 35 9.67 -7.64 -5.63
N ARG A 36 9.58 -7.08 -6.84
CA ARG A 36 8.35 -6.43 -7.35
C ARG A 36 7.11 -7.31 -7.35
N ARG A 37 7.28 -8.63 -7.54
CA ARG A 37 6.14 -9.57 -7.62
C ARG A 37 5.44 -9.77 -6.29
N SER A 38 6.18 -9.87 -5.19
CA SER A 38 5.56 -10.03 -3.87
C SER A 38 4.82 -8.78 -3.45
N LEU A 39 5.39 -7.61 -3.76
CA LEU A 39 4.70 -6.34 -3.56
C LEU A 39 3.46 -6.23 -4.45
N ALA A 40 3.56 -6.47 -5.76
CA ALA A 40 2.42 -6.38 -6.67
C ALA A 40 1.25 -7.28 -6.24
N ALA A 41 1.54 -8.53 -5.83
CA ALA A 41 0.52 -9.44 -5.32
C ALA A 41 -0.12 -8.95 -4.01
N ALA A 42 0.68 -8.38 -3.09
CA ALA A 42 0.16 -7.79 -1.86
C ALA A 42 -0.73 -6.55 -2.15
N LEU A 43 -0.33 -5.71 -3.11
CA LEU A 43 -1.11 -4.56 -3.56
C LEU A 43 -2.42 -5.00 -4.21
N GLU A 44 -2.39 -6.01 -5.08
CA GLU A 44 -3.61 -6.54 -5.70
C GLU A 44 -4.59 -7.07 -4.65
N GLN A 45 -4.10 -7.80 -3.64
CA GLN A 45 -4.92 -8.32 -2.56
C GLN A 45 -5.56 -7.20 -1.73
N ALA A 46 -4.77 -6.20 -1.32
CA ALA A 46 -5.26 -5.07 -0.55
C ALA A 46 -6.22 -4.19 -1.36
N LEU A 47 -5.96 -3.97 -2.65
CA LEU A 47 -6.84 -3.23 -3.56
C LEU A 47 -8.18 -3.94 -3.73
N ARG A 48 -8.18 -5.27 -3.93
CA ARG A 48 -9.41 -6.07 -4.00
C ARG A 48 -10.26 -5.87 -2.76
N TYR A 49 -9.66 -5.93 -1.57
CA TYR A 49 -10.40 -5.72 -0.33
C TYR A 49 -10.93 -4.29 -0.21
N ALA A 50 -10.09 -3.29 -0.51
CA ALA A 50 -10.47 -1.88 -0.46
C ALA A 50 -11.67 -1.60 -1.36
N ASN A 51 -11.69 -2.16 -2.58
CA ASN A 51 -12.81 -2.05 -3.51
C ASN A 51 -14.08 -2.72 -2.98
N VAL A 52 -13.98 -3.97 -2.49
CA VAL A 52 -15.14 -4.72 -1.95
C VAL A 52 -15.76 -4.02 -0.74
N GLN A 53 -14.94 -3.34 0.07
CA GLN A 53 -15.37 -2.72 1.32
C GLN A 53 -15.58 -1.20 1.22
N HIS A 54 -15.48 -0.64 0.01
CA HIS A 54 -15.57 0.79 -0.27
C HIS A 54 -14.62 1.65 0.60
N ILE A 55 -13.40 1.17 0.82
CA ILE A 55 -12.37 1.85 1.59
C ILE A 55 -11.49 2.64 0.62
N GLY A 56 -11.37 3.96 0.84
CA GLY A 56 -10.61 4.84 -0.05
C GLY A 56 -9.09 4.78 0.09
N GLN A 57 -8.56 4.05 1.08
CA GLN A 57 -7.13 3.99 1.36
C GLN A 57 -6.70 2.57 1.70
N MET A 58 -5.48 2.24 1.28
CA MET A 58 -4.88 0.94 1.53
C MET A 58 -3.40 1.06 1.85
N ALA A 59 -2.89 0.08 2.57
CA ALA A 59 -1.48 -0.11 2.81
C ALA A 59 -1.10 -1.59 2.74
N VAL A 60 0.18 -1.85 2.53
CA VAL A 60 0.79 -3.17 2.66
C VAL A 60 2.04 -3.06 3.52
N SER A 61 2.29 -4.04 4.35
CA SER A 61 3.49 -4.07 5.18
C SER A 61 3.96 -5.48 5.46
N ASP A 62 5.27 -5.66 5.68
CA ASP A 62 5.83 -6.86 6.27
C ASP A 62 6.56 -6.57 7.60
N GLY A 63 6.38 -5.37 8.17
CA GLY A 63 7.13 -4.93 9.35
C GLY A 63 8.58 -4.51 9.06
N CYS A 64 9.12 -4.76 7.87
CA CYS A 64 10.38 -4.18 7.39
C CYS A 64 10.14 -3.10 6.33
N THR A 65 9.03 -3.20 5.62
CA THR A 65 8.60 -2.36 4.50
C THR A 65 7.18 -1.93 4.76
N PHE A 66 6.85 -0.69 4.44
CA PHE A 66 5.51 -0.15 4.48
C PHE A 66 5.24 0.64 3.20
N TYR A 67 4.11 0.39 2.57
CA TYR A 67 3.64 1.14 1.41
C TYR A 67 2.18 1.53 1.61
N ALA A 68 1.81 2.75 1.22
CA ALA A 68 0.45 3.25 1.28
C ALA A 68 0.03 3.99 0.01
N ALA A 69 -1.25 3.87 -0.32
CA ALA A 69 -1.87 4.55 -1.47
C ALA A 69 -3.33 4.92 -1.18
N ASP A 70 -3.81 5.96 -1.87
CA ASP A 70 -5.24 6.17 -2.05
C ASP A 70 -5.74 5.27 -3.19
N VAL A 71 -6.94 4.73 -3.03
CA VAL A 71 -7.67 4.03 -4.08
C VAL A 71 -8.41 5.08 -4.90
N VAL A 72 -8.10 5.18 -6.19
CA VAL A 72 -8.66 6.16 -7.12
C VAL A 72 -9.25 5.46 -8.34
N PRO A 73 -10.18 6.09 -9.09
CA PRO A 73 -10.63 5.54 -10.36
C PRO A 73 -9.44 5.26 -11.29
N GLY A 74 -9.30 4.02 -11.76
CA GLY A 74 -8.22 3.62 -12.66
C GLY A 74 -6.91 3.20 -11.98
N GLY A 75 -6.84 3.12 -10.65
CA GLY A 75 -5.67 2.51 -9.98
C GLY A 75 -5.38 3.04 -8.58
N LEU A 76 -4.08 3.24 -8.32
CA LEU A 76 -3.56 3.66 -7.02
C LEU A 76 -2.86 5.01 -7.15
N ARG A 77 -3.21 5.96 -6.27
CA ARG A 77 -2.41 7.18 -6.11
C ARG A 77 -1.44 6.99 -4.95
N HIS A 78 -0.16 6.98 -5.27
CA HIS A 78 0.90 6.72 -4.30
C HIS A 78 0.93 7.79 -3.18
N ARG A 79 1.06 7.35 -1.92
CA ARG A 79 1.16 8.25 -0.76
C ARG A 79 2.50 8.19 -0.05
N GLY A 80 3.09 7.01 0.07
CA GLY A 80 4.36 6.86 0.76
C GLY A 80 4.83 5.42 0.79
N ALA A 81 6.15 5.27 0.63
CA ALA A 81 6.84 4.01 0.75
C ALA A 81 8.00 4.21 1.75
N VAL A 82 8.11 3.34 2.74
CA VAL A 82 9.02 3.45 3.87
C VAL A 82 9.72 2.12 4.13
N ASN A 83 11.03 2.17 4.28
CA ASN A 83 11.80 1.10 4.90
C ASN A 83 11.73 1.26 6.44
N LEU A 84 10.98 0.39 7.10
CA LEU A 84 10.81 0.38 8.56
C LEU A 84 12.02 -0.19 9.30
N ALA A 85 12.93 -0.88 8.62
CA ALA A 85 14.16 -1.39 9.22
C ALA A 85 15.35 -0.44 9.02
N ASP A 86 15.14 0.75 8.47
CA ASP A 86 16.18 1.78 8.38
C ASP A 86 16.45 2.36 9.78
N PRO A 87 17.70 2.35 10.28
CA PRO A 87 18.04 2.95 11.58
C PRO A 87 17.83 4.46 11.62
N GLN A 88 17.73 5.14 10.46
CA GLN A 88 17.36 6.54 10.35
C GLN A 88 15.92 6.64 9.82
N PRO A 89 14.93 6.93 10.70
CA PRO A 89 13.53 6.91 10.28
C PRO A 89 13.26 7.97 9.20
N PRO A 90 12.73 7.59 8.04
CA PRO A 90 12.52 8.54 6.95
C PRO A 90 11.37 9.49 7.26
N ALA A 91 11.42 10.70 6.71
CA ALA A 91 10.39 11.73 6.94
C ALA A 91 8.96 11.27 6.55
N ALA A 92 8.85 10.37 5.57
CA ALA A 92 7.57 9.76 5.19
C ALA A 92 6.91 8.95 6.32
N LEU A 93 7.66 8.48 7.34
CA LEU A 93 7.07 7.81 8.50
C LEU A 93 6.11 8.73 9.27
N TRP A 94 6.36 10.05 9.25
CA TRP A 94 5.50 11.04 9.92
C TRP A 94 4.11 11.18 9.29
N CYS A 95 3.87 10.60 8.11
CA CYS A 95 2.54 10.55 7.52
C CYS A 95 1.69 9.39 8.05
N VAL A 96 2.29 8.44 8.77
CA VAL A 96 1.63 7.30 9.41
C VAL A 96 1.28 7.67 10.85
N SER A 97 0.03 7.46 11.23
CA SER A 97 -0.45 7.66 12.60
C SER A 97 -1.35 6.50 13.02
N VAL A 98 -1.71 6.45 14.30
CA VAL A 98 -2.78 5.53 14.76
C VAL A 98 -4.06 5.75 13.95
N HIS A 99 -4.37 6.96 13.54
CA HIS A 99 -5.58 7.26 12.75
C HIS A 99 -5.46 6.92 11.26
N GLY A 100 -4.36 6.27 10.85
CA GLY A 100 -4.06 5.92 9.48
C GLY A 100 -3.05 6.87 8.85
N VAL A 101 -3.03 6.91 7.52
CA VAL A 101 -2.10 7.73 6.74
C VAL A 101 -2.74 9.10 6.54
N TYR A 102 -2.29 10.14 7.24
CA TYR A 102 -3.07 11.38 7.41
C TYR A 102 -2.55 12.59 6.62
N ARG A 103 -1.29 12.55 6.15
CA ARG A 103 -0.75 13.61 5.27
C ARG A 103 -0.35 13.06 3.91
N PRO A 104 -0.56 13.79 2.80
CA PRO A 104 0.18 13.53 1.58
C PRO A 104 1.67 13.79 1.84
N VAL A 105 2.54 12.96 1.27
CA VAL A 105 3.98 13.26 1.22
C VAL A 105 4.19 14.18 0.01
N GLU A 106 4.90 15.29 0.18
CA GLU A 106 5.14 16.26 -0.92
C GLU A 106 5.82 15.59 -2.13
N GLU A 107 6.72 14.63 -1.86
CA GLU A 107 7.33 13.79 -2.88
C GLU A 107 7.14 12.30 -2.52
N PRO A 108 6.03 11.68 -2.96
CA PRO A 108 5.75 10.29 -2.67
C PRO A 108 6.78 9.39 -3.36
N ARG A 109 7.74 8.83 -2.62
CA ARG A 109 8.71 7.87 -3.17
C ARG A 109 7.99 6.62 -3.66
N PRO A 110 7.95 6.35 -4.98
CA PRO A 110 7.18 5.23 -5.51
C PRO A 110 7.72 3.92 -4.92
N ALA A 111 6.88 2.88 -4.85
CA ALA A 111 7.22 1.65 -4.13
C ALA A 111 8.54 1.04 -4.62
N GLU A 112 8.83 1.20 -5.91
CA GLU A 112 10.02 0.75 -6.61
C GLU A 112 11.30 1.41 -6.11
N ALA A 113 11.22 2.65 -5.59
CA ALA A 113 12.34 3.36 -5.01
C ALA A 113 12.81 2.76 -3.67
N LEU A 114 12.00 1.89 -3.04
CA LEU A 114 12.43 1.12 -1.87
C LEU A 114 13.33 -0.07 -2.21
N PHE A 115 13.43 -0.45 -3.48
CA PHE A 115 14.17 -1.63 -3.95
C PHE A 115 15.29 -1.28 -4.92
N ALA A 116 15.73 -0.01 -4.97
CA ALA A 116 16.65 0.52 -5.97
C ALA A 116 18.09 -0.07 -5.93
N ASP A 117 18.39 -0.97 -5.01
CA ASP A 117 19.62 -1.77 -5.03
C ASP A 117 19.57 -2.93 -6.06
N GLU A 118 18.43 -3.15 -6.74
CA GLU A 118 18.24 -4.14 -7.83
C GLU A 118 17.80 -3.43 -9.15
N PRO A 119 18.38 -3.77 -10.32
CA PRO A 119 18.22 -2.99 -11.55
C PRO A 119 16.78 -3.00 -12.11
N TYR A 120 16.30 -1.80 -12.41
CA TYR A 120 14.93 -1.48 -12.85
C TYR A 120 14.70 -1.81 -14.33
N SER A 121 13.83 -2.77 -14.67
CA SER A 121 13.30 -2.94 -16.04
C SER A 121 11.99 -2.16 -16.21
N ALA A 122 11.90 -1.39 -17.30
CA ALA A 122 10.85 -0.41 -17.62
C ALA A 122 9.44 -0.99 -17.91
N ALA A 123 9.28 -2.32 -17.89
CA ALA A 123 8.02 -2.97 -18.28
C ALA A 123 6.86 -2.83 -17.26
N VAL A 124 7.15 -2.45 -16.00
CA VAL A 124 6.14 -2.42 -14.91
C VAL A 124 5.40 -1.08 -14.81
N GLN A 125 5.95 -0.03 -15.45
CA GLN A 125 5.38 1.33 -15.42
C GLN A 125 3.95 1.36 -15.98
N ASN A 126 3.65 0.48 -16.95
CA ASN A 126 2.34 0.42 -17.62
C ASN A 126 1.25 -0.34 -16.85
N GLN A 127 1.58 -1.09 -15.79
CA GLN A 127 0.58 -1.90 -15.09
C GLN A 127 -0.02 -1.19 -13.86
N ILE A 128 0.66 -0.17 -13.34
CA ILE A 128 0.23 0.61 -12.17
C ILE A 128 -0.24 2.02 -12.58
N VAL A 129 0.20 2.51 -13.75
CA VAL A 129 -0.15 3.83 -14.29
C VAL A 129 -0.88 3.68 -15.62
N GLY A 130 -2.04 3.01 -15.59
CA GLY A 130 -3.00 2.99 -16.68
C GLY A 130 -2.67 2.07 -17.86
N GLU A 131 -3.33 0.92 -17.89
CA GLU A 131 -4.10 0.59 -19.09
C GLU A 131 -5.56 0.36 -18.68
N SER A 132 -6.39 1.11 -19.37
CA SER A 132 -7.83 1.17 -19.36
C SER A 132 -8.54 -0.10 -18.89
N CYS A 133 -9.56 0.14 -18.09
CA CYS A 133 -10.86 -0.49 -18.29
C CYS A 133 -11.21 -0.46 -19.80
N VAL A 134 -10.78 -1.48 -20.56
CA VAL A 134 -11.36 -1.76 -21.87
C VAL A 134 -12.42 -2.81 -21.63
N LEU A 135 -13.66 -2.33 -21.61
CA LEU A 135 -14.84 -3.14 -21.88
C LEU A 135 -14.61 -3.85 -23.21
N LEU A 136 -14.63 -5.18 -23.22
CA LEU A 136 -15.01 -5.96 -24.38
C LEU A 136 -16.07 -6.95 -23.94
N ASN A 137 -17.28 -6.65 -24.42
CA ASN A 137 -18.54 -7.41 -24.50
C ASN A 137 -18.61 -8.80 -23.85
#